data_AF-A0AAP9Y3H3-F1
#
_entry.id   AF-A0AAP9Y3H3-F1
#
_cell.length_a   1.000
_cell.length_b   1.000
_cell.length_c   1.000
_cell.angle_alpha   90.00
_cell.angle_beta   90.00
_cell.angle_gamma   90.00
#
_symmetry.space_group_name_H-M   'P 1'
#
loop_
_entity.id
_entity.type
_entity.pdbx_description
1 polymer ?
#
loop_
_entity_poly.entity_id
_entity_poly.type
_entity_poly.pdbx_seq_one_letter_code
_entity_poly.pdbx_strand_id
1 'polypeptide(L)'
;MPNSTEKYWEQQFEFLRAEPVAWALDADSLMRSFDIVAQVAENDLADKVCGMTANPSPAVTYVPGIGHNALMLGALAVEVLLKGIALTNQTVAASIKAKDRAVTKRLMSHNLRDIAQLAGVQLTGPEAGLCERLETFLLWAGRYSTPKNHSEMMPRQLATGGSGPPNVYSNFDFQAVRNLTGRLRLLLPPIASGSGGANP
;
A
#
# COMPACT_ATOMS: atom_id res chain seq x y z
N MET A 1 19.96 32.39 8.57
CA MET A 1 20.50 31.73 7.36
C MET A 1 20.50 30.24 7.66
N PRO A 2 19.75 29.40 6.93
CA PRO A 2 19.87 27.96 7.09
C PRO A 2 21.33 27.55 6.84
N ASN A 3 21.87 26.66 7.68
CA ASN A 3 23.23 26.17 7.47
C ASN A 3 23.28 25.26 6.23
N SER A 4 24.48 24.98 5.71
CA SER A 4 24.64 24.18 4.48
C SER A 4 23.97 22.81 4.56
N THR A 5 23.92 22.21 5.76
CA THR A 5 23.25 20.93 6.04
C THR A 5 21.73 21.03 5.89
N GLU A 6 21.10 22.05 6.46
CA GLU A 6 19.65 22.27 6.36
C GLU A 6 19.22 22.48 4.90
N LYS A 7 19.96 23.29 4.15
CA LYS A 7 19.72 23.52 2.73
C LYS A 7 19.84 22.22 1.91
N TYR A 8 20.81 21.36 2.22
CA TYR A 8 20.95 20.05 1.58
C TYR A 8 19.72 19.17 1.83
N TRP A 9 19.26 19.07 3.07
CA TRP A 9 18.10 18.22 3.40
C TRP A 9 16.80 18.76 2.83
N GLU A 10 16.60 20.08 2.77
CA GLU A 10 15.47 20.67 2.04
C GLU A 10 15.49 20.28 0.56
N GLN A 11 16.65 20.32 -0.10
CA GLN A 11 16.79 19.92 -1.50
C GLN A 11 16.51 18.43 -1.70
N GLN A 12 17.02 17.55 -0.82
CA GLN A 12 16.73 16.11 -0.86
C GLN A 12 15.24 15.84 -0.65
N PHE A 13 14.62 16.50 0.32
CA PHE A 13 13.20 16.36 0.60
C PHE A 13 12.33 16.77 -0.61
N GLU A 14 12.62 17.93 -1.21
CA GLU A 14 11.86 18.40 -2.37
C GLU A 14 12.10 17.51 -3.61
N PHE A 15 13.31 16.94 -3.78
CA PHE A 15 13.60 15.95 -4.82
C PHE A 15 12.76 14.68 -4.63
N LEU A 16 12.87 14.03 -3.46
CA LEU A 16 12.16 12.79 -3.16
C LEU A 16 10.62 12.96 -3.26
N ARG A 17 10.11 14.13 -2.89
CA ARG A 17 8.67 14.43 -2.97
C ARG A 17 8.16 14.59 -4.40
N ALA A 18 9.03 14.92 -5.36
CA ALA A 18 8.64 15.26 -6.72
C ALA A 18 9.01 14.21 -7.77
N GLU A 19 9.89 13.26 -7.43
CA GLU A 19 10.49 12.34 -8.40
C GLU A 19 9.79 10.96 -8.42
N PRO A 20 9.02 10.61 -9.47
CA PRO A 20 8.26 9.36 -9.53
C PRO A 20 9.11 8.09 -9.35
N VAL A 21 10.37 8.09 -9.81
CA VAL A 21 11.23 6.90 -9.67
C VAL A 21 11.56 6.57 -8.22
N ALA A 22 11.66 7.58 -7.34
CA ALA A 22 11.90 7.36 -5.91
C ALA A 22 10.73 6.58 -5.28
N TRP A 23 9.49 6.98 -5.59
CA TRP A 23 8.28 6.28 -5.16
C TRP A 23 8.23 4.85 -5.71
N ALA A 24 8.61 4.65 -6.98
CA ALA A 24 8.66 3.31 -7.56
C ALA A 24 9.60 2.37 -6.78
N LEU A 25 10.80 2.85 -6.42
CA LEU A 25 11.80 2.08 -5.66
C LEU A 25 11.30 1.74 -4.25
N ASP A 26 10.67 2.69 -3.56
CA ASP A 26 10.08 2.46 -2.24
C ASP A 26 8.96 1.43 -2.30
N ALA A 27 8.09 1.50 -3.32
CA ALA A 27 7.04 0.52 -3.55
C ALA A 27 7.58 -0.88 -3.85
N ASP A 28 8.64 -0.99 -4.67
CA ASP A 28 9.28 -2.27 -5.00
C ASP A 28 9.88 -2.92 -3.71
N SER A 29 10.46 -2.11 -2.82
CA SER A 29 10.95 -2.56 -1.50
C SER A 29 9.82 -3.01 -0.57
N LEU A 30 8.71 -2.27 -0.53
CA LEU A 30 7.53 -2.62 0.25
C LEU A 30 6.88 -3.91 -0.27
N MET A 31 6.78 -4.07 -1.59
CA MET A 31 6.26 -5.30 -2.21
C MET A 31 7.11 -6.52 -1.90
N ARG A 32 8.44 -6.38 -1.93
CA ARG A 32 9.32 -7.47 -1.50
C ARG A 32 9.08 -7.87 -0.05
N SER A 33 8.91 -6.90 0.84
CA SER A 33 8.61 -7.14 2.25
C SER A 33 7.22 -7.78 2.42
N PHE A 34 6.23 -7.28 1.67
CA PHE A 34 4.88 -7.85 1.59
C PHE A 34 4.94 -9.32 1.20
N ASP A 35 5.64 -9.68 0.12
CA ASP A 35 5.63 -11.05 -0.38
C ASP A 35 6.20 -12.06 0.62
N ILE A 36 7.26 -11.68 1.35
CA ILE A 36 7.85 -12.51 2.39
C ILE A 36 6.84 -12.77 3.52
N VAL A 37 6.19 -11.72 4.03
CA VAL A 37 5.24 -11.84 5.15
C VAL A 37 3.94 -12.50 4.70
N ALA A 38 3.45 -12.18 3.50
CA ALA A 38 2.25 -12.73 2.91
C ALA A 38 2.38 -14.24 2.67
N GLN A 39 3.53 -14.71 2.19
CA GLN A 39 3.76 -16.14 1.98
C GLN A 39 3.60 -16.95 3.28
N VAL A 40 4.13 -16.44 4.39
CA VAL A 40 3.97 -17.09 5.70
C VAL A 40 2.52 -16.98 6.18
N ALA A 41 1.87 -15.82 6.02
CA ALA A 41 0.46 -15.65 6.37
C ALA A 41 -0.50 -16.57 5.58
N GLU A 42 -0.22 -16.80 4.29
CA GLU A 42 -0.98 -17.70 3.43
C GLU A 42 -0.90 -19.15 3.91
N ASN A 43 0.30 -19.58 4.31
CA ASN A 43 0.53 -20.91 4.89
C ASN A 43 -0.19 -21.05 6.23
N ASP A 44 -0.07 -20.05 7.12
CA ASP A 44 -0.75 -20.06 8.42
C ASP A 44 -2.29 -20.15 8.26
N LEU A 45 -2.85 -19.45 7.26
CA LEU A 45 -4.29 -19.52 6.99
C LEU A 45 -4.70 -20.89 6.44
N ALA A 46 -3.90 -21.48 5.55
CA ALA A 46 -4.14 -22.81 5.01
C ALA A 46 -4.10 -23.88 6.12
N ASP A 47 -3.08 -23.84 6.98
CA ASP A 47 -2.93 -24.75 8.12
C ASP A 47 -4.10 -24.62 9.09
N LYS A 48 -4.55 -23.39 9.36
CA LYS A 48 -5.73 -23.13 10.19
C LYS A 48 -7.01 -23.74 9.60
N VAL A 49 -7.22 -23.63 8.29
CA VAL A 49 -8.36 -24.25 7.60
C VAL A 49 -8.29 -25.78 7.65
N CYS A 50 -7.11 -26.36 7.39
CA CYS A 50 -6.88 -27.79 7.52
C CYS A 50 -7.15 -28.29 8.95
N GLY A 51 -6.65 -27.60 9.96
CA GLY A 51 -6.86 -27.93 11.38
C GLY A 51 -8.33 -27.89 11.81
N MET A 52 -9.11 -26.95 11.28
CA MET A 52 -10.56 -26.86 11.51
C MET A 52 -11.35 -28.04 10.92
N THR A 53 -10.81 -28.74 9.93
CA THR A 53 -11.47 -29.86 9.25
C THR A 53 -10.97 -31.23 9.68
N ALA A 54 -9.87 -31.31 10.45
CA ALA A 54 -9.27 -32.55 10.92
C ALA A 54 -10.04 -33.19 12.10
N ASN A 55 -10.08 -34.52 12.13
CA ASN A 55 -10.66 -35.31 13.23
C ASN A 55 -9.72 -36.49 13.62
N PRO A 56 -9.18 -36.53 14.85
CA PRO A 56 -9.33 -35.54 15.92
C PRO A 56 -8.61 -34.22 15.60
N SER A 57 -9.12 -33.13 16.15
CA SER A 57 -8.52 -31.82 15.96
C SER A 57 -7.15 -31.77 16.67
N PRO A 58 -6.06 -31.38 15.98
CA PRO A 58 -4.73 -31.38 16.58
C PRO A 58 -4.63 -30.36 17.72
N ALA A 59 -3.71 -30.58 18.67
CA ALA A 59 -3.41 -29.59 19.70
C ALA A 59 -2.93 -28.28 19.03
N VAL A 60 -3.59 -27.17 19.34
CA VAL A 60 -3.32 -25.89 18.70
C VAL A 60 -2.15 -25.20 19.43
N THR A 61 -0.97 -25.19 18.80
CA THR A 61 0.12 -24.29 19.20
C THR A 61 -0.25 -22.88 18.79
N TYR A 62 -0.20 -21.93 19.73
CA TYR A 62 -0.47 -20.52 19.42
C TYR A 62 0.63 -19.96 18.50
N VAL A 63 0.25 -19.59 17.28
CA VAL A 63 1.09 -18.87 16.32
C VAL A 63 0.50 -17.45 16.17
N PRO A 64 1.24 -16.38 16.51
CA PRO A 64 0.78 -15.02 16.28
C PRO A 64 0.49 -14.78 14.79
N GLY A 65 -0.71 -14.29 14.48
CA GLY A 65 -1.08 -13.99 13.09
C GLY A 65 -0.34 -12.78 12.55
N ILE A 66 0.19 -12.89 11.33
CA ILE A 66 0.98 -11.84 10.67
C ILE A 66 0.33 -11.28 9.39
N GLY A 67 -0.84 -11.80 8.99
CA GLY A 67 -1.49 -11.37 7.75
C GLY A 67 -1.97 -9.92 7.77
N HIS A 68 -2.30 -9.36 8.93
CA HIS A 68 -2.57 -7.93 9.08
C HIS A 68 -1.34 -7.07 8.74
N ASN A 69 -0.15 -7.50 9.16
CA ASN A 69 1.12 -6.82 8.85
C ASN A 69 1.44 -6.91 7.35
N ALA A 70 1.24 -8.09 6.74
CA ALA A 70 1.36 -8.24 5.30
C ALA A 70 0.45 -7.25 4.57
N LEU A 71 -0.86 -7.23 4.86
CA LEU A 71 -1.78 -6.33 4.15
C LEU A 71 -1.47 -4.84 4.35
N MET A 72 -0.93 -4.45 5.50
CA MET A 72 -0.42 -3.08 5.67
C MET A 72 0.76 -2.77 4.76
N LEU A 73 1.73 -3.67 4.62
CA LEU A 73 2.85 -3.50 3.68
C LEU A 73 2.35 -3.40 2.23
N GLY A 74 1.40 -4.26 1.86
CA GLY A 74 0.75 -4.23 0.55
C GLY A 74 -0.01 -2.92 0.31
N ALA A 75 -0.73 -2.43 1.31
CA ALA A 75 -1.45 -1.16 1.24
C ALA A 75 -0.50 0.04 1.12
N LEU A 76 0.63 0.04 1.84
CA LEU A 76 1.67 1.06 1.71
C LEU A 76 2.26 1.04 0.30
N ALA A 77 2.53 -0.13 -0.26
CA ALA A 77 3.04 -0.25 -1.63
C ALA A 77 2.04 0.32 -2.66
N VAL A 78 0.75 0.00 -2.53
CA VAL A 78 -0.31 0.58 -3.38
C VAL A 78 -0.35 2.10 -3.24
N GLU A 79 -0.33 2.62 -2.00
CA GLU A 79 -0.35 4.07 -1.72
C GLU A 79 0.84 4.77 -2.40
N VAL A 80 2.04 4.24 -2.22
CA VAL A 80 3.29 4.80 -2.76
C VAL A 80 3.29 4.75 -4.28
N LEU A 81 2.83 3.65 -4.91
CA LEU A 81 2.69 3.58 -6.37
C LEU A 81 1.71 4.61 -6.90
N LEU A 82 0.52 4.73 -6.30
CA LEU A 82 -0.48 5.71 -6.74
C LEU A 82 0.02 7.14 -6.59
N LYS A 83 0.75 7.46 -5.51
CA LYS A 83 1.40 8.76 -5.31
C LYS A 83 2.46 9.02 -6.38
N GLY A 84 3.31 8.04 -6.67
CA GLY A 84 4.29 8.12 -7.75
C GLY A 84 3.65 8.34 -9.12
N ILE A 85 2.58 7.60 -9.45
CA ILE A 85 1.86 7.73 -10.72
C ILE A 85 1.24 9.13 -10.82
N ALA A 86 0.66 9.65 -9.75
CA ALA A 86 0.14 11.02 -9.74
C ALA A 86 1.20 12.06 -10.10
N LEU A 87 2.45 11.87 -9.66
CA LEU A 87 3.56 12.76 -9.98
C LEU A 87 4.07 12.65 -11.43
N THR A 88 3.68 11.60 -12.18
CA THR A 88 3.94 11.55 -13.63
C THR A 88 3.08 12.56 -14.41
N ASN A 89 1.95 12.99 -13.83
CA ASN A 89 1.15 14.07 -14.37
C ASN A 89 1.81 15.42 -14.06
N GLN A 90 2.23 16.13 -15.11
CA GLN A 90 2.93 17.41 -14.98
C GLN A 90 2.12 18.47 -14.21
N THR A 91 0.79 18.48 -14.33
CA THR A 91 -0.06 19.42 -13.58
C THR A 91 -0.02 19.13 -12.09
N VAL A 92 -0.11 17.85 -11.69
CA VAL A 92 -0.01 17.46 -10.28
C VAL A 92 1.39 17.77 -9.74
N ALA A 93 2.44 17.41 -10.48
CA ALA A 93 3.82 17.70 -10.08
C ALA A 93 4.07 19.22 -9.90
N ALA A 94 3.53 20.05 -10.81
CA ALA A 94 3.61 21.50 -10.70
C ALA A 94 2.86 22.03 -9.46
N SER A 95 1.65 21.53 -9.18
CA SER A 95 0.89 21.88 -7.98
C SER A 95 1.64 21.51 -6.69
N ILE A 96 2.31 20.35 -6.65
CA ILE A 96 3.14 19.96 -5.51
C ILE A 96 4.33 20.90 -5.35
N LYS A 97 5.04 21.25 -6.42
CA LYS A 97 6.15 22.24 -6.36
C LYS A 97 5.68 23.62 -5.91
N ALA A 98 4.48 24.03 -6.34
CA ALA A 98 3.84 25.28 -5.92
C ALA A 98 3.26 25.25 -4.50
N LYS A 99 3.37 24.12 -3.78
CA LYS A 99 2.82 23.91 -2.43
C LYS A 99 1.30 24.16 -2.37
N ASP A 100 0.59 23.77 -3.43
CA ASP A 100 -0.88 23.78 -3.44
C ASP A 100 -1.42 22.89 -2.32
N ARG A 101 -2.11 23.49 -1.35
CA ARG A 101 -2.61 22.78 -0.16
C ARG A 101 -3.64 21.71 -0.49
N ALA A 102 -4.51 21.94 -1.48
CA ALA A 102 -5.58 21.02 -1.82
C ALA A 102 -5.03 19.77 -2.49
N VAL A 103 -4.15 19.94 -3.48
CA VAL A 103 -3.49 18.82 -4.18
C VAL A 103 -2.57 18.07 -3.22
N THR A 104 -1.76 18.80 -2.43
CA THR A 104 -0.85 18.18 -1.46
C THR A 104 -1.61 17.38 -0.41
N LYS A 105 -2.72 17.91 0.13
CA LYS A 105 -3.53 17.19 1.12
C LYS A 105 -4.12 15.90 0.54
N ARG A 106 -4.64 15.93 -0.69
CA ARG A 106 -5.18 14.74 -1.35
C ARG A 106 -4.08 13.70 -1.61
N LEU A 107 -2.95 14.14 -2.18
CA LEU A 107 -1.82 13.28 -2.47
C LEU A 107 -1.28 12.63 -1.20
N MET A 108 -1.12 13.38 -0.11
CA MET A 108 -0.56 12.91 1.17
C MET A 108 -1.58 12.25 2.10
N SER A 109 -2.81 12.02 1.64
CA SER A 109 -3.81 11.30 2.42
C SER A 109 -3.51 9.79 2.46
N HIS A 110 -4.35 9.06 3.21
CA HIS A 110 -4.40 7.59 3.18
C HIS A 110 -5.63 7.08 2.42
N ASN A 111 -6.33 7.93 1.66
CA ASN A 111 -7.49 7.53 0.86
C ASN A 111 -7.00 7.10 -0.52
N LEU A 112 -6.87 5.79 -0.72
CA LEU A 112 -6.30 5.18 -1.92
C LEU A 112 -7.15 5.48 -3.16
N ARG A 113 -8.48 5.57 -3.01
CA ARG A 113 -9.39 5.89 -4.13
C ARG A 113 -9.23 7.33 -4.59
N ASP A 114 -9.11 8.26 -3.65
CA ASP A 114 -8.90 9.68 -3.96
C ASP A 114 -7.54 9.92 -4.62
N ILE A 115 -6.49 9.20 -4.17
CA ILE A 115 -5.15 9.26 -4.77
C ILE A 115 -5.19 8.63 -6.18
N ALA A 116 -5.87 7.50 -6.37
CA ALA A 116 -6.02 6.89 -7.70
C ALA A 116 -6.72 7.84 -8.69
N GLN A 117 -7.77 8.53 -8.24
CA GLN A 117 -8.43 9.56 -9.05
C GLN A 117 -7.48 10.71 -9.38
N LEU A 118 -6.70 11.19 -8.40
CA LEU A 118 -5.69 12.23 -8.61
C LEU A 118 -4.61 11.78 -9.62
N ALA A 119 -4.26 10.49 -9.58
CA ALA A 119 -3.32 9.84 -10.49
C ALA A 119 -3.87 9.56 -11.89
N GLY A 120 -5.17 9.80 -12.14
CA GLY A 120 -5.83 9.42 -13.39
C GLY A 120 -5.96 7.90 -13.58
N VAL A 121 -5.81 7.12 -12.52
CA VAL A 121 -5.91 5.66 -12.55
C VAL A 121 -7.38 5.25 -12.40
N GLN A 122 -7.91 4.56 -13.40
CA GLN A 122 -9.23 3.94 -13.33
C GLN A 122 -9.11 2.60 -12.58
N LEU A 123 -9.73 2.52 -11.40
CA LEU A 123 -9.86 1.27 -10.66
C LEU A 123 -11.09 0.51 -11.15
N THR A 124 -10.95 -0.80 -11.34
CA THR A 124 -12.10 -1.69 -11.51
C THR A 124 -12.90 -1.77 -10.21
N GLY A 125 -14.15 -2.25 -10.26
CA GLY A 125 -14.97 -2.46 -9.06
C GLY A 125 -14.27 -3.28 -7.97
N PRO A 126 -13.68 -4.46 -8.29
CA PRO A 126 -12.92 -5.25 -7.32
C PRO A 126 -11.71 -4.52 -6.74
N GLU A 127 -10.96 -3.78 -7.55
CA GLU A 127 -9.78 -3.01 -7.08
C GLU A 127 -10.19 -1.84 -6.19
N ALA A 128 -11.27 -1.13 -6.51
CA ALA A 128 -11.81 -0.07 -5.67
C ALA A 128 -12.24 -0.62 -4.30
N GLY A 129 -12.91 -1.78 -4.29
CA GLY A 129 -13.27 -2.49 -3.07
C GLY A 129 -12.05 -3.00 -2.28
N LEU A 130 -10.99 -3.45 -2.96
CA LEU A 130 -9.71 -3.80 -2.33
C LEU A 130 -9.07 -2.58 -1.67
N CYS A 131 -8.95 -1.47 -2.40
CA CYS A 131 -8.40 -0.22 -1.89
C CYS A 131 -9.11 0.22 -0.61
N GLU A 132 -10.45 0.23 -0.60
CA GLU A 132 -11.24 0.59 0.59
C GLU A 132 -10.94 -0.31 1.80
N ARG A 133 -10.72 -1.61 1.59
CA ARG A 133 -10.30 -2.51 2.67
C ARG A 133 -8.87 -2.22 3.14
N LEU A 134 -7.93 -2.05 2.20
CA LEU A 134 -6.52 -1.77 2.47
C LEU A 134 -6.31 -0.49 3.30
N GLU A 135 -7.17 0.52 3.13
CA GLU A 135 -7.17 1.74 3.95
C GLU A 135 -7.33 1.44 5.45
N THR A 136 -8.08 0.41 5.82
CA THR A 136 -8.22 -0.01 7.23
C THR A 136 -6.89 -0.52 7.79
N PHE A 137 -6.13 -1.26 6.98
CA PHE A 137 -4.81 -1.79 7.36
C PHE A 137 -3.75 -0.69 7.43
N LEU A 138 -3.82 0.31 6.54
CA LEU A 138 -2.99 1.52 6.61
C LEU A 138 -3.22 2.30 7.90
N LEU A 139 -4.48 2.53 8.24
CA LEU A 139 -4.84 3.41 9.35
C LEU A 139 -4.52 2.77 10.70
N TRP A 140 -4.91 1.52 10.92
CA TRP A 140 -4.70 0.91 12.24
C TRP A 140 -4.51 -0.61 12.22
N ALA A 141 -5.24 -1.36 11.38
CA ALA A 141 -5.37 -2.80 11.57
C ALA A 141 -4.06 -3.58 11.36
N GLY A 142 -3.07 -3.02 10.66
CA GLY A 142 -1.73 -3.61 10.54
C GLY A 142 -0.78 -3.35 11.70
N ARG A 143 -1.13 -2.44 12.62
CA ARG A 143 -0.23 -1.93 13.68
C ARG A 143 -0.79 -2.10 15.08
N TYR A 144 -2.10 -1.98 15.22
CA TYR A 144 -2.79 -1.94 16.50
C TYR A 144 -3.98 -2.90 16.49
N SER A 145 -4.30 -3.46 17.65
CA SER A 145 -5.46 -4.34 17.80
C SER A 145 -6.80 -3.59 17.73
N THR A 146 -6.80 -2.29 18.03
CA THR A 146 -7.99 -1.45 18.06
C THR A 146 -7.72 -0.06 17.45
N PRO A 147 -8.70 0.52 16.74
CA PRO A 147 -8.62 1.89 16.25
C PRO A 147 -8.82 2.92 17.37
N LYS A 148 -8.67 4.19 17.02
CA LYS A 148 -8.90 5.31 17.95
C LYS A 148 -10.38 5.47 18.29
N ASN A 149 -11.28 5.17 17.36
CA ASN A 149 -12.73 5.30 17.55
C ASN A 149 -13.45 3.98 17.25
N HIS A 150 -14.42 3.62 18.09
CA HIS A 150 -15.21 2.39 17.92
C HIS A 150 -15.97 2.34 16.59
N SER A 151 -16.36 3.50 16.04
CA SER A 151 -17.02 3.59 14.73
C SER A 151 -16.17 3.02 13.60
N GLU A 152 -14.84 3.03 13.74
CA GLU A 152 -13.90 2.46 12.77
C GLU A 152 -13.89 0.92 12.81
N MET A 153 -14.45 0.29 13.85
CA MET A 153 -14.63 -1.17 13.95
C MET A 153 -16.00 -1.64 13.45
N MET A 154 -16.94 -0.72 13.20
CA MET A 154 -18.30 -1.08 12.80
C MET A 154 -18.30 -1.88 11.49
N PRO A 155 -19.12 -2.94 11.38
CA PRO A 155 -19.22 -3.72 10.15
C PRO A 155 -19.53 -2.84 8.94
N ARG A 156 -18.86 -3.14 7.82
CA ARG A 156 -19.08 -2.46 6.53
C ARG A 156 -19.62 -3.45 5.51
N GLN A 157 -20.34 -2.91 4.53
CA GLN A 157 -20.76 -3.70 3.38
C GLN A 157 -19.53 -4.14 2.59
N LEU A 158 -19.43 -5.42 2.30
CA LEU A 158 -18.32 -5.99 1.53
C LEU A 158 -18.65 -5.87 0.03
N ALA A 159 -17.64 -5.67 -0.81
CA ALA A 159 -17.81 -5.60 -2.26
C ALA A 159 -18.37 -6.91 -2.86
N THR A 160 -18.17 -8.03 -2.18
CA THR A 160 -18.69 -9.36 -2.53
C THR A 160 -20.12 -9.61 -2.01
N GLY A 161 -20.73 -8.62 -1.35
CA GLY A 161 -21.98 -8.78 -0.62
C GLY A 161 -21.77 -9.21 0.84
N GLY A 162 -22.76 -8.92 1.67
CA GLY A 162 -22.71 -9.16 3.12
C GLY A 162 -22.06 -8.02 3.91
N SER A 163 -22.05 -8.16 5.24
CA SER A 163 -21.47 -7.19 6.17
C SER A 163 -20.48 -7.88 7.10
N GLY A 164 -19.32 -7.27 7.31
CA GLY A 164 -18.29 -7.83 8.18
C GLY A 164 -17.37 -6.74 8.76
N PRO A 165 -16.57 -7.08 9.79
CA PRO A 165 -15.59 -6.15 10.34
C PRO A 165 -14.61 -5.69 9.25
N PRO A 166 -14.16 -4.42 9.29
CA PRO A 166 -13.39 -3.83 8.20
C PRO A 166 -11.94 -4.35 8.11
N ASN A 167 -11.47 -5.10 9.12
CA ASN A 167 -10.14 -5.68 9.19
C ASN A 167 -10.10 -7.20 8.89
N VAL A 168 -11.17 -7.75 8.32
CA VAL A 168 -11.20 -9.13 7.83
C VAL A 168 -10.50 -9.23 6.48
N TYR A 169 -9.77 -10.32 6.27
CA TYR A 169 -9.10 -10.63 5.01
C TYR A 169 -9.11 -12.14 4.74
N SER A 170 -8.70 -12.48 3.52
CA SER A 170 -8.61 -13.84 2.99
C SER A 170 -7.33 -14.00 2.15
N ASN A 171 -7.01 -15.24 1.76
CA ASN A 171 -5.89 -15.48 0.83
C ASN A 171 -6.08 -14.77 -0.52
N PHE A 172 -7.31 -14.51 -0.94
CA PHE A 172 -7.57 -13.77 -2.18
C PHE A 172 -7.10 -12.32 -2.10
N ASP A 173 -7.06 -11.71 -0.92
CA ASP A 173 -6.60 -10.34 -0.75
C ASP A 173 -5.10 -10.21 -1.03
N PHE A 174 -4.28 -11.21 -0.65
CA PHE A 174 -2.84 -11.19 -0.96
C PHE A 174 -2.60 -11.24 -2.47
N GLN A 175 -3.28 -12.14 -3.17
CA GLN A 175 -3.19 -12.19 -4.63
C GLN A 175 -3.72 -10.92 -5.30
N ALA A 176 -4.80 -10.34 -4.76
CA ALA A 176 -5.37 -9.11 -5.30
C ALA A 176 -4.41 -7.92 -5.12
N VAL A 177 -3.67 -7.85 -4.00
CA VAL A 177 -2.58 -6.89 -3.81
C VAL A 177 -1.50 -7.07 -4.87
N ARG A 178 -0.98 -8.30 -5.07
CA ARG A 178 0.05 -8.59 -6.09
C ARG A 178 -0.40 -8.18 -7.49
N ASN A 179 -1.64 -8.49 -7.85
CA ASN A 179 -2.20 -8.14 -9.15
C ASN A 179 -2.32 -6.61 -9.32
N LEU A 180 -2.85 -5.91 -8.32
CA LEU A 180 -3.01 -4.47 -8.35
C LEU A 180 -1.65 -3.77 -8.42
N THR A 181 -0.70 -4.11 -7.55
CA THR A 181 0.62 -3.47 -7.55
C THR A 181 1.40 -3.78 -8.82
N GLY A 182 1.34 -5.02 -9.33
CA GLY A 182 1.90 -5.37 -10.63
C GLY A 182 1.37 -4.50 -11.76
N ARG A 183 0.04 -4.30 -11.82
CA ARG A 183 -0.58 -3.41 -12.82
C ARG A 183 -0.18 -1.95 -12.64
N LEU A 184 -0.22 -1.42 -11.41
CA LEU A 184 0.15 -0.04 -11.11
C LEU A 184 1.61 0.23 -11.45
N ARG A 185 2.50 -0.73 -11.17
CA ARG A 185 3.93 -0.61 -11.43
C ARG A 185 4.26 -0.39 -12.90
N LEU A 186 3.47 -0.96 -13.81
CA LEU A 186 3.58 -0.76 -15.27
C LEU A 186 3.25 0.67 -15.73
N LEU A 187 2.58 1.46 -14.89
CA LEU A 187 2.24 2.86 -15.19
C LEU A 187 3.37 3.83 -14.83
N LEU A 188 4.41 3.35 -14.14
CA LEU A 188 5.58 4.15 -13.79
C LEU A 188 6.72 3.94 -14.80
N PRO A 189 7.61 4.93 -14.97
CA PRO A 189 8.78 4.77 -15.81
C PRO A 189 9.62 3.52 -15.43
N PRO A 190 10.29 2.88 -16.40
CA PRO A 190 11.24 1.83 -16.10
C PRO A 190 12.38 2.39 -15.26
N ILE A 191 12.84 1.64 -14.26
CA ILE A 191 14.08 1.97 -13.57
C ILE A 191 15.18 1.67 -14.58
N ALA A 192 15.87 2.71 -15.06
CA ALA A 192 17.02 2.53 -15.93
C ALA A 192 18.03 1.66 -15.18
N SER A 193 18.19 0.42 -15.62
CA SER A 193 19.32 -0.42 -15.21
C SER A 193 20.53 0.27 -15.82
N GLY A 194 21.28 1.01 -15.01
CA GLY A 194 22.35 1.86 -15.50
C GLY A 194 23.18 1.12 -16.54
N SER A 195 23.16 1.58 -17.78
CA SER A 195 24.19 1.23 -18.75
C SER A 195 25.50 1.65 -18.09
N GLY A 196 26.33 0.68 -17.73
CA GLY A 196 27.61 0.91 -17.09
C GLY A 196 28.32 2.04 -17.81
N GLY A 197 28.41 3.19 -17.14
CA GLY A 197 29.17 4.31 -17.63
C GLY A 197 30.62 3.85 -17.74
N ALA A 198 31.05 3.57 -18.96
CA ALA A 198 32.46 3.66 -19.29
C ALA A 198 32.89 5.08 -18.93
N ASN A 199 33.61 5.21 -17.82
CA ASN A 199 34.33 6.45 -17.52
C ASN A 199 35.34 6.68 -18.67
N PRO A 200 35.36 7.87 -19.31
CA PRO A 200 36.53 8.31 -20.05
C PRO A 200 37.72 8.57 -19.12
#